data_AF-A0A1H8EIQ5-F1
#
_entry.id   AF-A0A1H8EIQ5-F1
#
_cell.length_a   1.000
_cell.length_b   1.000
_cell.length_c   1.000
_cell.angle_alpha   90.00
_cell.angle_beta   90.00
_cell.angle_gamma   90.00
#
_symmetry.space_group_name_H-M   'P 1'
#
loop_
_entity.id
_entity.type
_entity.pdbx_description
1 polymer ?
#
loop_
_entity_poly.entity_id
_entity_poly.type
_entity_poly.pdbx_seq_one_letter_code
_entity_poly.pdbx_strand_id
1 'polypeptide(L)'
;MSEQDAIRWFKTQFGVAITAACRGTPYTLDMATAIAMQETYSDCWGPIYRTKPASEVLKLCVGDTLDAPKRSAFPTSKADLLAVPSGSSMFDVARQALIDVAQVNRTYARVAQNPDKFCHGYGIFQYDIQFFKTDPSFFLTRGWYDMAECIKRLIKELDAACGRAYGTRKSSLTDEEMMYVAIAYNHGSVRVGAGPQQGFKADDGRFYGENFQQYLALAHATPVDIHVPTDLGPIAGTGTIPPIPAGQQDLPTLVQSAMAISQAIAARQQPQQPGTAPAPTRQVDDFIKLLTILADKTTDGRLGQVNGALGQTIGNLLDGKKSAIGIIGTVLTTVLQQVGPHLDTAVPLFGNFEQLGQAALPVFLGTTAWGILGKLEKWLAPTR
;
A
#
# COMPACT_ATOMS: atom_id res chain seq x y z
N MET A 1 -22.07 19.67 11.48
CA MET A 1 -20.59 19.68 11.53
C MET A 1 -20.11 20.35 10.26
N SER A 2 -19.08 21.20 10.29
CA SER A 2 -18.63 21.89 9.07
C SER A 2 -17.73 20.99 8.22
N GLU A 3 -17.91 21.07 6.91
CA GLU A 3 -17.02 20.45 5.92
C GLU A 3 -15.58 20.99 6.04
N GLN A 4 -15.44 22.25 6.47
CA GLN A 4 -14.15 22.89 6.67
C GLN A 4 -13.30 22.20 7.74
N ASP A 5 -13.91 21.75 8.84
CA ASP A 5 -13.17 21.02 9.87
C ASP A 5 -12.74 19.63 9.42
N ALA A 6 -13.57 18.98 8.59
CA ALA A 6 -13.25 17.69 8.00
C ALA A 6 -12.09 17.80 7.01
N ILE A 7 -12.11 18.84 6.16
CA ILE A 7 -11.00 19.19 5.26
C ILE A 7 -9.72 19.44 6.05
N ARG A 8 -9.79 20.25 7.12
CA ARG A 8 -8.63 20.50 7.98
C ARG A 8 -8.07 19.20 8.55
N TRP A 9 -8.95 18.35 9.10
CA TRP A 9 -8.53 17.05 9.63
C TRP A 9 -7.86 16.18 8.56
N PHE A 10 -8.47 16.05 7.37
CA PHE A 10 -7.93 15.22 6.29
C PHE A 10 -6.53 15.70 5.88
N LYS A 11 -6.37 17.00 5.65
CA LYS A 11 -5.07 17.57 5.28
C LYS A 11 -4.04 17.41 6.39
N THR A 12 -4.42 17.56 7.66
CA THR A 12 -3.50 17.32 8.79
C THR A 12 -3.05 15.87 8.86
N GLN A 13 -3.95 14.90 8.68
CA GLN A 13 -3.62 13.47 8.80
C GLN A 13 -2.78 12.96 7.62
N PHE A 14 -3.06 13.44 6.42
CA PHE A 14 -2.56 12.82 5.19
C PHE A 14 -1.80 13.76 4.27
N GLY A 15 -1.74 15.05 4.59
CA GLY A 15 -1.17 16.09 3.74
C GLY A 15 0.30 15.86 3.40
N VAL A 16 1.11 15.38 4.35
CA VAL A 16 2.53 15.07 4.07
C VAL A 16 2.66 14.02 2.98
N ALA A 17 1.96 12.90 3.10
CA ALA A 17 2.03 11.79 2.14
C ALA A 17 1.48 12.20 0.76
N ILE A 18 0.35 12.91 0.73
CA ILE A 18 -0.26 13.38 -0.52
C ILE A 18 0.65 14.40 -1.21
N THR A 19 1.14 15.42 -0.50
CA THR A 19 2.02 16.44 -1.08
C THR A 19 3.32 15.83 -1.59
N ALA A 20 3.89 14.84 -0.88
CA ALA A 20 5.07 14.12 -1.36
C ALA A 20 4.79 13.36 -2.67
N ALA A 21 3.67 12.64 -2.75
CA ALA A 21 3.30 11.88 -3.95
C ALA A 21 2.90 12.76 -5.15
N CYS A 22 2.33 13.93 -4.89
CA CYS A 22 1.98 14.89 -5.93
C CYS A 22 3.20 15.64 -6.51
N ARG A 23 4.39 15.53 -5.91
CA ARG A 23 5.60 16.22 -6.39
C ARG A 23 5.92 15.80 -7.83
N GLY A 24 6.02 16.79 -8.73
CA GLY A 24 6.28 16.55 -10.16
C GLY A 24 5.04 16.10 -10.95
N THR A 25 3.86 16.15 -10.34
CA THR A 25 2.56 15.94 -11.01
C THR A 25 1.80 17.27 -11.06
N PRO A 26 0.79 17.42 -11.94
CA PRO A 26 -0.06 18.61 -11.93
C PRO A 26 -1.09 18.62 -10.79
N TYR A 27 -1.14 17.57 -9.97
CA TYR A 27 -2.14 17.41 -8.91
C TYR A 27 -1.67 18.03 -7.60
N THR A 28 -2.63 18.38 -6.74
CA THR A 28 -2.38 19.09 -5.49
C THR A 28 -3.03 18.38 -4.31
N LEU A 29 -2.60 18.73 -3.10
CA LEU A 29 -3.28 18.30 -1.87
C LEU A 29 -4.76 18.72 -1.89
N ASP A 30 -5.06 19.90 -2.42
CA ASP A 30 -6.41 20.45 -2.41
C ASP A 30 -7.33 19.72 -3.39
N MET A 31 -6.81 19.35 -4.56
CA MET A 31 -7.50 18.45 -5.48
C MET A 31 -7.77 17.08 -4.85
N ALA A 32 -6.76 16.45 -4.25
CA ALA A 32 -6.94 15.15 -3.59
C ALA A 32 -7.94 15.25 -2.42
N THR A 33 -7.91 16.35 -1.68
CA THR A 33 -8.86 16.60 -0.58
C THR A 33 -10.28 16.75 -1.13
N ALA A 34 -10.47 17.49 -2.21
CA ALA A 34 -11.78 17.64 -2.84
C ALA A 34 -12.34 16.30 -3.35
N ILE A 35 -11.48 15.43 -3.89
CA ILE A 35 -11.87 14.05 -4.27
C ILE A 35 -12.24 13.24 -3.02
N ALA A 36 -11.42 13.22 -1.96
CA ALA A 36 -11.77 12.49 -0.74
C ALA A 36 -13.09 12.94 -0.11
N MET A 37 -13.38 14.24 -0.16
CA MET A 37 -14.66 14.80 0.25
C MET A 37 -15.80 14.24 -0.61
N GLN A 38 -15.63 14.31 -1.93
CA GLN A 38 -16.64 13.88 -2.90
C GLN A 38 -16.92 12.38 -2.86
N GLU A 39 -15.90 11.54 -2.69
CA GLU A 39 -15.99 10.09 -2.85
C GLU A 39 -16.50 9.37 -1.59
N THR A 40 -16.13 9.84 -0.39
CA THR A 40 -16.37 9.05 0.84
C THR A 40 -16.75 9.84 2.09
N TYR A 41 -16.80 11.17 2.06
CA TYR A 41 -17.05 11.95 3.28
C TYR A 41 -18.42 11.68 3.89
N SER A 42 -19.49 11.81 3.11
CA SER A 42 -20.88 11.66 3.61
C SER A 42 -21.13 10.27 4.19
N ASP A 43 -20.67 9.24 3.48
CA ASP A 43 -21.07 7.86 3.74
C ASP A 43 -20.06 7.06 4.56
N CYS A 44 -18.81 7.50 4.67
CA CYS A 44 -17.78 6.74 5.35
C CYS A 44 -17.11 7.53 6.49
N TRP A 45 -16.23 8.49 6.15
CA TRP A 45 -15.31 9.04 7.15
C TRP A 45 -15.84 10.27 7.87
N GLY A 46 -16.72 11.06 7.26
CA GLY A 46 -17.30 12.27 7.86
C GLY A 46 -18.01 12.02 9.21
N PRO A 47 -18.77 10.92 9.37
CA PRO A 47 -19.38 10.56 10.66
C PRO A 47 -18.40 10.13 11.76
N ILE A 48 -17.16 9.73 11.41
CA ILE A 48 -16.26 9.01 12.36
C ILE A 48 -14.88 9.64 12.56
N TYR A 49 -14.47 10.62 11.75
CA TYR A 49 -13.09 11.12 11.77
C TYR A 49 -12.66 11.76 13.11
N ARG A 50 -13.62 12.20 13.94
CA ARG A 50 -13.35 12.75 15.27
C ARG A 50 -13.36 11.70 16.39
N THR A 51 -13.94 10.53 16.14
CA THR A 51 -14.18 9.51 17.17
C THR A 51 -13.32 8.26 16.96
N LYS A 52 -12.62 8.17 15.83
CA LYS A 52 -11.72 7.06 15.51
C LYS A 52 -10.34 7.57 15.09
N PRO A 53 -9.27 6.81 15.36
CA PRO A 53 -7.95 7.07 14.79
C PRO A 53 -7.99 7.08 13.26
N ALA A 54 -7.13 7.88 12.62
CA ALA A 54 -7.08 7.98 11.15
C ALA A 54 -6.88 6.63 10.44
N SER A 55 -6.13 5.72 11.03
CA SER A 55 -5.97 4.35 10.53
C SER A 55 -7.28 3.56 10.50
N GLU A 56 -8.14 3.72 11.51
CA GLU A 56 -9.45 3.08 11.55
C GLU A 56 -10.44 3.75 10.60
N VAL A 57 -10.36 5.06 10.47
CA VAL A 57 -11.16 5.81 9.48
C VAL A 57 -10.88 5.31 8.07
N LEU A 58 -9.60 5.15 7.72
CA LEU A 58 -9.19 4.71 6.39
C LEU A 58 -9.70 3.30 6.04
N LYS A 59 -9.65 2.36 7.00
CA LYS A 59 -10.19 0.99 6.83
C LYS A 59 -11.67 0.98 6.47
N LEU A 60 -12.43 1.92 7.02
CA LEU A 60 -13.88 2.05 6.88
C LEU A 60 -14.31 2.93 5.70
N CYS A 61 -13.36 3.48 4.94
CA CYS A 61 -13.64 4.15 3.67
C CYS A 61 -13.90 3.12 2.57
N VAL A 62 -14.99 2.37 2.70
CA VAL A 62 -15.43 1.34 1.76
C VAL A 62 -16.93 1.52 1.51
N GLY A 63 -17.37 1.22 0.30
CA GLY A 63 -18.71 1.58 -0.12
C GLY A 63 -19.11 0.97 -1.45
N ASP A 64 -20.11 1.59 -2.07
CA ASP A 64 -20.81 1.15 -3.28
C ASP A 64 -21.28 -0.32 -3.23
N THR A 65 -22.59 -0.51 -3.17
CA THR A 65 -23.20 -1.84 -3.08
C THR A 65 -24.18 -2.10 -4.22
N LEU A 66 -24.04 -1.34 -5.33
CA LEU A 66 -24.89 -1.47 -6.49
C LEU A 66 -24.57 -2.76 -7.24
N ASP A 67 -25.62 -3.53 -7.54
CA ASP A 67 -25.55 -4.69 -8.44
C ASP A 67 -26.37 -4.37 -9.71
N ALA A 68 -26.33 -5.29 -10.67
CA ALA A 68 -27.27 -5.31 -11.79
C ALA A 68 -28.73 -5.16 -11.30
N PRO A 69 -29.58 -4.41 -12.03
CA PRO A 69 -29.31 -3.73 -13.30
C PRO A 69 -28.68 -2.34 -13.14
N LYS A 70 -28.39 -1.88 -11.91
CA LYS A 70 -27.85 -0.53 -11.65
C LYS A 70 -26.34 -0.43 -11.84
N ARG A 71 -25.64 -1.56 -11.98
CA ARG A 71 -24.22 -1.66 -12.26
C ARG A 71 -23.97 -2.45 -13.54
N SER A 72 -23.11 -1.92 -14.40
CA SER A 72 -22.64 -2.57 -15.63
C SER A 72 -21.17 -2.96 -15.59
N ALA A 73 -20.38 -2.34 -14.71
CA ALA A 73 -18.99 -2.69 -14.47
C ALA A 73 -18.86 -4.03 -13.73
N PHE A 74 -17.78 -4.77 -13.98
CA PHE A 74 -17.50 -6.00 -13.23
C PHE A 74 -17.27 -5.71 -11.73
N PRO A 75 -17.64 -6.61 -10.82
CA PRO A 75 -18.68 -7.63 -10.98
C PRO A 75 -20.07 -6.95 -11.00
N THR A 76 -21.02 -7.50 -11.76
CA THR A 76 -22.41 -6.99 -11.74
C THR A 76 -23.28 -7.73 -10.74
N SER A 77 -22.78 -8.86 -10.21
CA SER A 77 -23.42 -9.66 -9.18
C SER A 77 -22.37 -10.44 -8.38
N LYS A 78 -22.78 -11.03 -7.24
CA LYS A 78 -21.95 -12.01 -6.51
C LYS A 78 -21.52 -13.18 -7.39
N ALA A 79 -22.42 -13.70 -8.23
CA ALA A 79 -22.10 -14.84 -9.09
C ALA A 79 -20.96 -14.51 -10.07
N ASP A 80 -20.94 -13.28 -10.62
CA ASP A 80 -19.86 -12.82 -11.49
C ASP A 80 -18.52 -12.77 -10.74
N LEU A 81 -18.54 -12.26 -9.51
CA LEU A 81 -17.33 -12.20 -8.69
C LEU A 81 -16.80 -13.61 -8.38
N LEU A 82 -17.68 -14.55 -8.03
CA LEU A 82 -17.28 -15.93 -7.74
C LEU A 82 -16.73 -16.68 -8.96
N ALA A 83 -17.08 -16.25 -10.18
CA ALA A 83 -16.63 -16.90 -11.42
C ALA A 83 -15.18 -16.57 -11.81
N VAL A 84 -14.52 -15.59 -11.19
CA VAL A 84 -13.13 -15.24 -11.49
C VAL A 84 -12.13 -15.91 -10.53
N PRO A 85 -10.84 -16.06 -10.91
CA PRO A 85 -9.82 -16.58 -10.00
C PRO A 85 -9.77 -15.80 -8.67
N SER A 86 -9.72 -16.53 -7.56
CA SER A 86 -9.78 -15.96 -6.20
C SER A 86 -11.06 -15.17 -5.89
N GLY A 87 -12.11 -15.32 -6.70
CA GLY A 87 -13.39 -14.64 -6.55
C GLY A 87 -14.07 -14.89 -5.21
N SER A 88 -14.02 -16.13 -4.70
CA SER A 88 -14.52 -16.45 -3.35
C SER A 88 -13.80 -15.66 -2.27
N SER A 89 -12.46 -15.62 -2.30
CA SER A 89 -11.68 -14.86 -1.32
C SER A 89 -11.95 -13.36 -1.43
N MET A 90 -12.14 -12.84 -2.64
CA MET A 90 -12.53 -11.45 -2.83
C MET A 90 -13.92 -11.16 -2.28
N PHE A 91 -14.89 -12.06 -2.50
CA PHE A 91 -16.22 -11.92 -1.92
C PHE A 91 -16.16 -11.89 -0.39
N ASP A 92 -15.37 -12.76 0.25
CA ASP A 92 -15.21 -12.76 1.71
C ASP A 92 -14.64 -11.43 2.22
N VAL A 93 -13.61 -10.90 1.54
CA VAL A 93 -13.02 -9.59 1.85
C VAL A 93 -14.03 -8.46 1.67
N ALA A 94 -14.74 -8.45 0.54
CA ALA A 94 -15.71 -7.43 0.18
C ALA A 94 -16.94 -7.43 1.11
N ARG A 95 -17.35 -8.63 1.50
CA ARG A 95 -18.46 -8.85 2.43
C ARG A 95 -18.08 -8.40 3.83
N GLN A 96 -16.88 -8.74 4.29
CA GLN A 96 -16.41 -8.29 5.59
C GLN A 96 -16.29 -6.75 5.64
N ALA A 97 -15.77 -6.13 4.57
CA ALA A 97 -15.69 -4.68 4.46
C ALA A 97 -17.08 -4.00 4.61
N LEU A 98 -18.13 -4.57 3.98
CA LEU A 98 -19.50 -4.10 4.13
C LEU A 98 -20.02 -4.24 5.58
N ILE A 99 -19.70 -5.36 6.24
CA ILE A 99 -20.07 -5.61 7.64
C ILE A 99 -19.36 -4.61 8.58
N ASP A 100 -18.10 -4.28 8.29
CA ASP A 100 -17.31 -3.36 9.11
C ASP A 100 -17.84 -1.92 9.01
N VAL A 101 -18.07 -1.42 7.78
CA VAL A 101 -18.65 -0.06 7.59
C VAL A 101 -20.10 0.04 8.07
N ALA A 102 -20.86 -1.07 8.04
CA ALA A 102 -22.19 -1.14 8.62
C ALA A 102 -22.23 -0.84 10.14
N GLN A 103 -21.11 -1.00 10.86
CA GLN A 103 -21.04 -0.64 12.28
C GLN A 103 -21.14 0.86 12.53
N VAL A 104 -20.85 1.68 11.52
CA VAL A 104 -20.79 3.14 11.63
C VAL A 104 -21.76 3.86 10.70
N ASN A 105 -22.37 3.17 9.75
CA ASN A 105 -23.33 3.72 8.80
C ASN A 105 -24.61 2.86 8.72
N ARG A 106 -25.76 3.48 9.03
CA ARG A 106 -27.08 2.81 9.04
C ARG A 106 -27.55 2.35 7.67
N THR A 107 -27.20 3.06 6.60
CA THR A 107 -27.52 2.67 5.22
C THR A 107 -26.80 1.36 4.89
N TYR A 108 -25.50 1.28 5.16
CA TYR A 108 -24.74 0.04 4.97
C TYR A 108 -25.20 -1.09 5.90
N ALA A 109 -25.60 -0.78 7.14
CA ALA A 109 -26.20 -1.77 8.04
C ALA A 109 -27.47 -2.43 7.46
N ARG A 110 -28.31 -1.66 6.76
CA ARG A 110 -29.48 -2.20 6.06
C ARG A 110 -29.06 -3.07 4.88
N VAL A 111 -28.10 -2.62 4.07
CA VAL A 111 -27.62 -3.38 2.90
C VAL A 111 -26.97 -4.70 3.34
N ALA A 112 -26.20 -4.68 4.43
CA ALA A 112 -25.54 -5.85 4.99
C ALA A 112 -26.50 -6.96 5.44
N GLN A 113 -27.80 -6.70 5.59
CA GLN A 113 -28.78 -7.75 5.89
C GLN A 113 -28.94 -8.75 4.73
N ASN A 114 -28.66 -8.33 3.50
CA ASN A 114 -28.66 -9.23 2.35
C ASN A 114 -27.29 -9.94 2.26
N PRO A 115 -27.23 -11.29 2.35
CA PRO A 115 -25.97 -12.04 2.34
C PRO A 115 -25.24 -12.03 0.99
N ASP A 116 -25.90 -11.59 -0.09
CA ASP A 116 -25.29 -11.51 -1.41
C ASP A 116 -24.68 -10.14 -1.72
N LYS A 117 -24.90 -9.15 -0.84
CA LYS A 117 -24.34 -7.80 -0.97
C LYS A 117 -22.92 -7.72 -0.42
N PHE A 118 -22.09 -6.93 -1.11
CA PHE A 118 -20.69 -6.66 -0.76
C PHE A 118 -20.27 -5.28 -1.30
N CYS A 119 -19.14 -4.76 -0.82
CA CYS A 119 -18.59 -3.47 -1.27
C CYS A 119 -17.91 -3.58 -2.64
N HIS A 120 -18.09 -2.54 -3.46
CA HIS A 120 -17.46 -2.37 -4.76
C HIS A 120 -16.39 -1.27 -4.75
N GLY A 121 -16.50 -0.25 -3.88
CA GLY A 121 -15.53 0.83 -3.77
C GLY A 121 -14.64 0.68 -2.53
N TYR A 122 -13.32 0.88 -2.70
CA TYR A 122 -12.32 0.64 -1.66
C TYR A 122 -11.38 1.83 -1.45
N GLY A 123 -11.20 2.21 -0.19
CA GLY A 123 -10.34 3.32 0.21
C GLY A 123 -11.03 4.67 0.10
N ILE A 124 -10.36 5.67 0.66
CA ILE A 124 -10.86 7.05 0.78
C ILE A 124 -11.12 7.72 -0.57
N PHE A 125 -10.52 7.20 -1.65
CA PHE A 125 -10.71 7.65 -3.03
C PHE A 125 -11.60 6.70 -3.86
N GLN A 126 -12.22 5.67 -3.26
CA GLN A 126 -13.13 4.71 -3.91
C GLN A 126 -12.54 3.96 -5.12
N TYR A 127 -11.39 3.28 -4.94
CA TYR A 127 -10.86 2.39 -5.97
C TYR A 127 -11.81 1.20 -6.22
N ASP A 128 -12.29 1.08 -7.46
CA ASP A 128 -13.39 0.17 -7.80
C ASP A 128 -12.91 -1.29 -7.98
N ILE A 129 -13.67 -2.23 -7.43
CA ILE A 129 -13.46 -3.69 -7.50
C ILE A 129 -13.38 -4.25 -8.92
N GLN A 130 -13.81 -3.50 -9.94
CA GLN A 130 -13.63 -3.86 -11.34
C GLN A 130 -12.17 -4.15 -11.66
N PHE A 131 -11.25 -3.49 -10.95
CA PHE A 131 -9.82 -3.70 -11.08
C PHE A 131 -9.30 -4.96 -10.37
N PHE A 132 -10.14 -5.71 -9.65
CA PHE A 132 -9.74 -6.98 -9.03
C PHE A 132 -9.14 -7.97 -10.04
N LYS A 133 -9.59 -7.93 -11.30
CA LYS A 133 -9.03 -8.77 -12.37
C LYS A 133 -7.58 -8.45 -12.71
N THR A 134 -7.12 -7.22 -12.48
CA THR A 134 -5.79 -6.73 -12.87
C THR A 134 -4.90 -6.34 -11.69
N ASP A 135 -5.48 -6.10 -10.52
CA ASP A 135 -4.80 -5.80 -9.27
C ASP A 135 -5.44 -6.57 -8.09
N PRO A 136 -5.48 -7.91 -8.13
CA PRO A 136 -6.10 -8.70 -7.05
C PRO A 136 -5.36 -8.53 -5.71
N SER A 137 -4.06 -8.25 -5.74
CA SER A 137 -3.25 -8.04 -4.54
C SER A 137 -3.79 -6.91 -3.67
N PHE A 138 -4.12 -5.76 -4.27
CA PHE A 138 -4.63 -4.62 -3.52
C PHE A 138 -5.82 -4.99 -2.65
N PHE A 139 -6.76 -5.75 -3.21
CA PHE A 139 -7.97 -6.10 -2.48
C PHE A 139 -7.72 -7.22 -1.47
N LEU A 140 -7.06 -8.31 -1.89
CA LEU A 140 -6.84 -9.47 -1.01
C LEU A 140 -5.95 -9.17 0.19
N THR A 141 -5.00 -8.24 0.06
CA THR A 141 -4.14 -7.81 1.17
C THR A 141 -4.68 -6.58 1.90
N ARG A 142 -5.88 -6.11 1.57
CA ARG A 142 -6.50 -4.91 2.14
C ARG A 142 -5.65 -3.65 2.00
N GLY A 143 -5.06 -3.45 0.82
CA GLY A 143 -4.20 -2.31 0.50
C GLY A 143 -4.87 -0.95 0.70
N TRP A 144 -6.20 -0.87 0.71
CA TRP A 144 -6.90 0.38 1.05
C TRP A 144 -6.74 0.79 2.52
N TYR A 145 -6.18 -0.06 3.37
CA TYR A 145 -5.78 0.28 4.74
C TYR A 145 -4.52 1.14 4.78
N ASP A 146 -3.79 1.24 3.66
CA ASP A 146 -2.57 2.01 3.53
C ASP A 146 -2.84 3.23 2.63
N MET A 147 -2.57 4.42 3.18
CA MET A 147 -2.78 5.67 2.46
C MET A 147 -1.84 5.79 1.26
N ALA A 148 -0.61 5.27 1.33
CA ALA A 148 0.33 5.31 0.21
C ALA A 148 -0.18 4.47 -0.98
N GLU A 149 -0.76 3.30 -0.71
CA GLU A 149 -1.38 2.47 -1.75
C GLU A 149 -2.65 3.11 -2.32
N CYS A 150 -3.43 3.83 -1.51
CA CYS A 150 -4.56 4.64 -1.99
C CYS A 150 -4.10 5.77 -2.91
N ILE A 151 -3.09 6.55 -2.49
CA ILE A 151 -2.55 7.68 -3.25
C ILE A 151 -1.96 7.22 -4.59
N LYS A 152 -1.22 6.11 -4.61
CA LYS A 152 -0.64 5.54 -5.83
C LYS A 152 -1.73 5.27 -6.90
N ARG A 153 -2.89 4.76 -6.48
CA ARG A 153 -4.01 4.49 -7.37
C ARG A 153 -4.73 5.77 -7.79
N LEU A 154 -4.93 6.70 -6.85
CA LEU A 154 -5.46 8.02 -7.16
C LEU A 154 -4.64 8.70 -8.26
N ILE A 155 -3.32 8.80 -8.12
CA ILE A 155 -2.45 9.48 -9.11
C ILE A 155 -2.55 8.79 -10.47
N LYS A 156 -2.52 7.45 -10.51
CA LYS A 156 -2.68 6.69 -11.75
C LYS A 156 -4.02 6.98 -12.45
N GLU A 157 -5.11 7.04 -11.70
CA GLU A 157 -6.43 7.32 -12.25
C GLU A 157 -6.59 8.77 -12.68
N LEU A 158 -6.00 9.72 -11.94
CA LEU A 158 -5.95 11.11 -12.32
C LEU A 158 -5.13 11.34 -13.59
N ASP A 159 -4.02 10.62 -13.78
CA ASP A 159 -3.25 10.66 -15.03
C ASP A 159 -4.10 10.18 -16.21
N ALA A 160 -4.82 9.07 -16.04
CA ALA A 160 -5.74 8.57 -17.04
C ALA A 160 -6.90 9.55 -17.31
N ALA A 161 -7.47 10.16 -16.27
CA ALA A 161 -8.55 11.14 -16.38
C ALA A 161 -8.08 12.44 -17.06
N CYS A 162 -6.86 12.89 -16.77
CA CYS A 162 -6.23 14.03 -17.42
C CYS A 162 -6.01 13.75 -18.92
N GLY A 163 -5.54 12.55 -19.26
CA GLY A 163 -5.47 12.08 -20.64
C GLY A 163 -6.82 12.06 -21.35
N ARG A 164 -7.90 11.65 -20.67
CA ARG A 164 -9.26 11.70 -21.24
C ARG A 164 -9.78 13.12 -21.44
N ALA A 165 -9.45 14.04 -20.53
CA ALA A 165 -9.89 15.43 -20.61
C ALA A 165 -9.11 16.24 -21.66
N TYR A 166 -7.80 16.01 -21.80
CA TYR A 166 -6.90 16.89 -22.57
C TYR A 166 -6.05 16.18 -23.62
N GLY A 167 -6.19 14.86 -23.79
CA GLY A 167 -5.39 14.04 -24.72
C GLY A 167 -3.96 13.74 -24.24
N THR A 168 -3.41 14.58 -23.37
CA THR A 168 -2.07 14.44 -22.78
C THR A 168 -2.09 14.93 -21.33
N ARG A 169 -1.15 14.42 -20.53
CA ARG A 169 -0.88 14.94 -19.19
C ARG A 169 -0.37 16.38 -19.28
N LYS A 170 -0.94 17.27 -18.48
CA LYS A 170 -0.46 18.65 -18.33
C LYS A 170 0.60 18.74 -17.23
N SER A 171 1.48 19.75 -17.31
CA SER A 171 2.46 20.04 -16.25
C SER A 171 1.85 20.73 -15.04
N SER A 172 0.75 21.45 -15.23
CA SER A 172 -0.06 22.10 -14.19
C SER A 172 -1.52 22.15 -14.62
N LEU A 173 -2.42 22.28 -13.65
CA LEU A 173 -3.86 22.45 -13.87
C LEU A 173 -4.34 23.72 -13.16
N THR A 174 -5.25 24.47 -13.78
CA THR A 174 -6.07 25.48 -13.06
C THR A 174 -7.19 24.79 -12.28
N ASP A 175 -7.88 25.50 -11.40
CA ASP A 175 -9.02 24.95 -10.64
C ASP A 175 -10.14 24.40 -11.57
N GLU A 176 -10.41 25.12 -12.67
CA GLU A 176 -11.36 24.67 -13.68
C GLU A 176 -10.88 23.39 -14.38
N GLU A 177 -9.58 23.29 -14.67
CA GLU A 177 -9.01 22.08 -15.28
C GLU A 177 -8.99 20.90 -14.31
N MET A 178 -8.71 21.13 -13.02
CA MET A 178 -8.82 20.11 -11.98
C MET A 178 -10.25 19.58 -11.89
N MET A 179 -11.25 20.46 -11.98
CA MET A 179 -12.66 20.05 -12.02
C MET A 179 -12.95 19.15 -13.23
N TYR A 180 -12.48 19.50 -14.44
CA TYR A 180 -12.69 18.64 -15.60
C TYR A 180 -11.99 17.28 -15.48
N VAL A 181 -10.79 17.25 -14.90
CA VAL A 181 -10.12 15.98 -14.58
C VAL A 181 -10.92 15.18 -13.55
N ALA A 182 -11.47 15.81 -12.51
CA ALA A 182 -12.30 15.15 -11.51
C ALA A 182 -13.63 14.60 -12.09
N ILE A 183 -14.26 15.34 -13.01
CA ILE A 183 -15.44 14.85 -13.74
C ILE A 183 -15.06 13.61 -14.58
N ALA A 184 -13.93 13.66 -15.29
CA ALA A 184 -13.45 12.54 -16.08
C ALA A 184 -13.02 11.34 -15.21
N TYR A 185 -12.53 11.59 -13.99
CA TYR A 185 -12.22 10.58 -12.99
C TYR A 185 -13.48 9.83 -12.58
N ASN A 186 -14.55 10.55 -12.19
CA ASN A 186 -15.80 9.96 -11.73
C ASN A 186 -16.63 9.30 -12.85
N HIS A 187 -16.79 9.99 -13.98
CA HIS A 187 -17.73 9.60 -15.03
C HIS A 187 -17.07 8.89 -16.22
N GLY A 188 -15.74 8.82 -16.24
CA GLY A 188 -14.99 8.25 -17.36
C GLY A 188 -14.94 9.15 -18.61
N SER A 189 -15.63 10.28 -18.64
CA SER A 189 -15.59 11.26 -19.74
C SER A 189 -15.93 12.67 -19.25
N VAL A 190 -15.54 13.68 -20.02
CA VAL A 190 -15.83 15.10 -19.72
C VAL A 190 -15.91 15.90 -21.02
N ARG A 191 -16.71 16.98 -21.01
CA ARG A 191 -16.72 18.01 -22.06
C ARG A 191 -16.05 19.27 -21.52
N VAL A 192 -14.77 19.44 -21.86
CA VAL A 192 -14.00 20.63 -21.48
C VAL A 192 -14.68 21.88 -22.05
N GLY A 193 -14.81 22.93 -21.24
CA GLY A 193 -15.49 24.18 -21.58
C GLY A 193 -17.01 24.19 -21.36
N ALA A 194 -17.64 23.06 -21.00
CA ALA A 194 -19.08 22.99 -20.76
C ALA A 194 -19.50 23.30 -19.31
N GLY A 195 -18.62 23.92 -18.51
CA GLY A 195 -18.87 24.26 -17.11
C GLY A 195 -19.01 23.06 -16.15
N PRO A 196 -19.43 23.31 -14.89
CA PRO A 196 -19.44 22.31 -13.81
C PRO A 196 -20.63 21.35 -13.80
N GLN A 197 -21.67 21.59 -14.61
CA GLN A 197 -22.90 20.79 -14.65
C GLN A 197 -22.70 19.48 -15.44
N GLN A 198 -21.77 18.65 -14.97
CA GLN A 198 -21.35 17.40 -15.59
C GLN A 198 -21.02 16.34 -14.55
N GLY A 199 -20.98 15.08 -14.99
CA GLY A 199 -20.83 13.92 -14.13
C GLY A 199 -22.16 13.48 -13.52
N PHE A 200 -22.09 12.68 -12.46
CA PHE A 200 -23.28 12.21 -11.75
C PHE A 200 -24.10 13.39 -11.21
N LYS A 201 -25.43 13.34 -11.40
CA LYS A 201 -26.38 14.32 -10.85
C LYS A 201 -27.08 13.69 -9.65
N ALA A 202 -26.89 14.26 -8.47
CA ALA A 202 -27.54 13.81 -7.26
C ALA A 202 -29.03 14.18 -7.24
N ASP A 203 -29.79 13.55 -6.33
CA ASP A 203 -31.24 13.73 -6.21
C ASP A 203 -31.63 15.18 -5.84
N ASP A 204 -30.72 15.93 -5.21
CA ASP A 204 -30.88 17.35 -4.89
C ASP A 204 -30.69 18.28 -6.10
N GLY A 205 -30.37 17.72 -7.27
CA GLY A 205 -30.19 18.43 -8.52
C GLY A 205 -28.76 18.89 -8.79
N ARG A 206 -27.82 18.71 -7.86
CA ARG A 206 -26.43 19.12 -8.02
C ARG A 206 -25.63 18.10 -8.83
N PHE A 207 -24.75 18.60 -9.67
CA PHE A 207 -23.81 17.79 -10.43
C PHE A 207 -22.51 17.56 -9.66
N TYR A 208 -21.83 16.45 -9.97
CA TYR A 208 -20.52 16.10 -9.43
C TYR A 208 -19.52 17.26 -9.57
N GLY A 209 -19.45 17.89 -10.76
CA GLY A 209 -18.53 19.02 -10.99
C GLY A 209 -18.82 20.23 -10.10
N GLU A 210 -20.10 20.51 -9.79
CA GLU A 210 -20.48 21.60 -8.89
C GLU A 210 -20.08 21.31 -7.43
N ASN A 211 -20.25 20.05 -6.99
CA ASN A 211 -19.81 19.64 -5.65
C ASN A 211 -18.29 19.68 -5.54
N PHE A 212 -17.58 19.17 -6.54
CA PHE A 212 -16.12 19.19 -6.59
C PHE A 212 -15.57 20.62 -6.52
N GLN A 213 -16.13 21.56 -7.30
CA GLN A 213 -15.71 22.97 -7.23
C GLN A 213 -15.89 23.57 -5.83
N GLN A 214 -17.02 23.28 -5.18
CA GLN A 214 -17.24 23.74 -3.80
C GLN A 214 -16.19 23.16 -2.85
N TYR A 215 -15.91 21.85 -2.94
CA TYR A 215 -14.92 21.22 -2.08
C TYR A 215 -13.50 21.70 -2.36
N LEU A 216 -13.14 21.96 -3.62
CA LEU A 216 -11.86 22.54 -3.99
C LEU A 216 -11.70 23.95 -3.43
N ALA A 217 -12.71 24.80 -3.56
CA ALA A 217 -12.70 26.15 -2.99
C ALA A 217 -12.59 26.13 -1.46
N LEU A 218 -13.30 25.23 -0.79
CA LEU A 218 -13.18 25.03 0.66
C LEU A 218 -11.81 24.49 1.07
N ALA A 219 -11.21 23.62 0.27
CA ALA A 219 -9.86 23.14 0.47
C ALA A 219 -8.87 24.30 0.41
N HIS A 220 -8.93 25.15 -0.64
CA HIS A 220 -8.08 26.33 -0.76
C HIS A 220 -8.23 27.29 0.43
N ALA A 221 -9.47 27.49 0.89
CA ALA A 221 -9.79 28.32 2.05
C ALA A 221 -9.40 27.68 3.41
N THR A 222 -8.85 26.48 3.41
CA THR A 222 -8.43 25.74 4.61
C THR A 222 -6.97 25.33 4.50
N PRO A 223 -6.04 26.31 4.55
CA PRO A 223 -4.62 26.00 4.59
C PRO A 223 -4.28 25.30 5.91
N VAL A 224 -3.35 24.35 5.82
CA VAL A 224 -2.68 23.74 6.97
C VAL A 224 -1.18 23.78 6.71
N ASP A 225 -0.39 23.93 7.77
CA ASP A 225 1.06 23.93 7.64
C ASP A 225 1.54 22.49 7.41
N ILE A 226 2.04 22.20 6.20
CA ILE A 226 2.55 20.90 5.81
C ILE A 226 4.05 21.02 5.58
N HIS A 227 4.83 20.51 6.53
CA HIS A 227 6.24 20.30 6.33
C HIS A 227 6.48 18.92 5.72
N VAL A 228 6.91 18.86 4.46
CA VAL A 228 7.33 17.60 3.82
C VAL A 228 8.84 17.45 3.99
N PRO A 229 9.31 16.46 4.78
CA PRO A 229 10.72 16.11 4.82
C PRO A 229 11.33 15.95 3.43
N THR A 230 12.51 16.52 3.20
CA THR A 230 13.18 16.52 1.89
C THR A 230 13.60 15.13 1.41
N ASP A 231 13.69 14.16 2.32
CA ASP A 231 14.03 12.76 2.08
C ASP A 231 12.83 11.88 1.69
N LEU A 232 11.59 12.34 1.93
CA LEU A 232 10.40 11.74 1.34
C LEU A 232 10.32 12.12 -0.14
N GLY A 233 11.05 11.36 -0.96
CA GLY A 233 10.96 11.43 -2.42
C GLY A 233 9.55 11.07 -2.93
N PRO A 234 9.25 11.36 -4.20
CA PRO A 234 7.98 10.98 -4.80
C PRO A 234 7.76 9.46 -4.62
N ILE A 235 6.57 9.08 -4.15
CA ILE A 235 6.17 7.68 -4.05
C ILE A 235 6.18 7.12 -5.48
N ALA A 236 7.18 6.30 -5.78
CA ALA A 236 7.64 6.04 -7.13
C ALA A 236 6.53 5.56 -8.08
N GLY A 237 6.28 6.38 -9.09
CA GLY A 237 5.44 6.08 -10.25
C GLY A 237 5.82 7.05 -11.35
N THR A 238 6.99 6.82 -11.96
CA THR A 238 7.68 7.56 -13.06
C THR A 238 9.00 8.20 -12.61
N GLY A 239 10.10 7.45 -12.75
CA GLY A 239 11.46 7.97 -12.65
C GLY A 239 12.27 7.44 -13.83
N THR A 240 12.63 8.32 -14.75
CA THR A 240 13.68 8.09 -15.74
C THR A 240 14.99 7.76 -15.01
N ILE A 241 15.59 6.64 -15.40
CA ILE A 241 16.88 6.17 -14.88
C ILE A 241 17.95 7.18 -15.31
N PRO A 242 18.78 7.75 -14.41
CA PRO A 242 19.97 8.47 -14.83
C PRO A 242 20.92 7.50 -15.53
N PRO A 243 21.50 7.83 -16.69
CA PRO A 243 22.37 6.91 -17.40
C PRO A 243 23.58 6.58 -16.52
N ILE A 244 23.76 5.29 -16.23
CA ILE A 244 24.99 4.75 -15.64
C ILE A 244 26.12 5.02 -16.63
N PRO A 245 27.26 5.61 -16.22
CA PRO A 245 28.41 5.77 -17.09
C PRO A 245 28.82 4.40 -17.64
N ALA A 246 28.91 4.28 -18.96
CA ALA A 246 29.29 3.04 -19.61
C ALA A 246 30.77 2.72 -19.30
N GLY A 247 30.97 1.88 -18.29
CA GLY A 247 32.22 1.22 -17.95
C GLY A 247 31.87 -0.07 -17.23
N GLN A 248 32.43 -1.19 -17.70
CA GLN A 248 32.10 -2.56 -17.28
C GLN A 248 31.88 -2.69 -15.76
N GLN A 249 30.65 -3.04 -15.38
CA GLN A 249 30.32 -3.41 -14.01
C GLN A 249 30.65 -4.89 -13.82
N ASP A 250 31.72 -5.16 -13.10
CA ASP A 250 31.96 -6.46 -12.51
C ASP A 250 31.23 -6.55 -11.15
N LEU A 251 30.63 -7.72 -10.90
CA LEU A 251 29.87 -8.03 -9.68
C LEU A 251 30.60 -7.66 -8.37
N PRO A 252 31.94 -7.78 -8.26
CA PRO A 252 32.68 -7.34 -7.09
C PRO A 252 32.49 -5.85 -6.77
N THR A 253 32.48 -4.97 -7.78
CA THR A 253 32.42 -3.51 -7.58
C THR A 253 31.02 -3.05 -7.15
N LEU A 254 29.97 -3.74 -7.60
CA LEU A 254 28.59 -3.53 -7.13
C LEU A 254 28.42 -4.00 -5.67
N VAL A 255 28.97 -5.16 -5.33
CA VAL A 255 28.95 -5.70 -3.96
C VAL A 255 29.74 -4.81 -3.00
N GLN A 256 30.87 -4.28 -3.44
CA GLN A 256 31.71 -3.37 -2.66
C GLN A 256 31.04 -2.01 -2.46
N SER A 257 30.32 -1.52 -3.46
CA SER A 257 29.49 -0.30 -3.35
C SER A 257 28.32 -0.49 -2.37
N ALA A 258 27.66 -1.65 -2.41
CA ALA A 258 26.59 -1.97 -1.47
C ALA A 258 27.10 -2.10 -0.03
N MET A 259 28.28 -2.71 0.17
CA MET A 259 28.92 -2.80 1.49
C MET A 259 29.39 -1.44 2.02
N ALA A 260 29.91 -0.57 1.16
CA ALA A 260 30.28 0.80 1.55
C ALA A 260 29.07 1.61 2.01
N ILE A 261 27.92 1.45 1.34
CA ILE A 261 26.66 2.09 1.73
C ILE A 261 26.15 1.53 3.06
N SER A 262 26.17 0.21 3.25
CA SER A 262 25.74 -0.38 4.53
C SER A 262 26.64 0.03 5.69
N GLN A 263 27.95 0.10 5.48
CA GLN A 263 28.90 0.57 6.49
C GLN A 263 28.73 2.07 6.80
N ALA A 264 28.45 2.90 5.80
CA ALA A 264 28.17 4.33 5.99
C ALA A 264 26.86 4.56 6.77
N ILE A 265 25.86 3.71 6.58
CA ILE A 265 24.59 3.75 7.35
C ILE A 265 24.83 3.27 8.79
N ALA A 266 25.60 2.20 8.98
CA ALA A 266 25.95 1.70 10.31
C ALA A 266 26.80 2.71 11.12
N ALA A 267 27.74 3.39 10.46
CA ALA A 267 28.56 4.43 11.07
C ALA A 267 27.75 5.69 11.48
N ARG A 268 26.59 5.94 10.85
CA ARG A 268 25.68 7.06 11.21
C ARG A 268 24.77 6.75 12.40
N GLN A 269 24.70 5.50 12.86
CA GLN A 269 23.83 5.10 13.98
C GLN A 269 24.59 4.93 15.31
N GLN A 270 25.88 5.25 15.36
CA GLN A 270 26.62 5.30 16.62
C GLN A 270 26.70 6.74 17.16
N PRO A 271 26.15 7.04 18.34
CA PRO A 271 26.65 8.12 19.16
C PRO A 271 28.07 7.75 19.61
N GLN A 272 29.05 8.63 19.37
CA GLN A 272 30.38 8.48 19.97
C GLN A 272 30.25 8.56 21.50
N GLN A 273 30.48 7.44 22.19
CA GLN A 273 30.95 7.43 23.58
C GLN A 273 32.25 6.62 23.65
N PRO A 274 33.30 7.12 24.34
CA PRO A 274 34.57 6.42 24.43
C PRO A 274 34.53 5.32 25.50
N GLY A 275 34.90 4.12 25.09
CA GLY A 275 35.38 3.06 25.98
C GLY A 275 34.33 2.06 26.47
N THR A 276 34.24 0.91 25.80
CA THR A 276 34.25 -0.44 26.40
C THR A 276 34.24 -1.51 25.30
N ALA A 277 34.95 -2.62 25.57
CA ALA A 277 35.29 -3.69 24.62
C ALA A 277 34.06 -4.49 24.11
N PRO A 278 34.15 -5.17 22.94
CA PRO A 278 33.02 -5.91 22.38
C PRO A 278 32.92 -7.32 23.00
N ALA A 279 31.69 -7.77 23.26
CA ALA A 279 31.36 -9.19 23.45
C ALA A 279 30.29 -9.60 22.42
N PRO A 280 30.63 -10.42 21.39
CA PRO A 280 29.69 -10.80 20.34
C PRO A 280 29.39 -12.32 20.30
N THR A 281 28.59 -12.73 19.32
CA THR A 281 28.55 -14.05 18.63
C THR A 281 27.77 -15.24 19.19
N ARG A 282 27.49 -15.40 20.48
CA ARG A 282 26.85 -16.65 20.97
C ARG A 282 25.40 -16.90 20.54
N GLN A 283 24.57 -15.85 20.46
CA GLN A 283 23.13 -16.00 20.19
C GLN A 283 22.79 -16.33 18.74
N VAL A 284 23.68 -15.97 17.80
CA VAL A 284 23.51 -16.30 16.37
C VAL A 284 23.84 -17.77 16.12
N ASP A 285 24.85 -18.31 16.79
CA ASP A 285 25.24 -19.71 16.67
C ASP A 285 24.17 -20.67 17.22
N ASP A 286 23.51 -20.30 18.31
CA ASP A 286 22.45 -21.10 18.93
C ASP A 286 21.17 -21.11 18.05
N PHE A 287 20.88 -20.02 17.35
CA PHE A 287 19.78 -19.93 16.40
C PHE A 287 20.01 -20.80 15.14
N ILE A 288 21.25 -20.84 14.62
CA ILE A 288 21.61 -21.67 13.46
C ILE A 288 21.53 -23.17 13.79
N LYS A 289 21.94 -23.56 15.01
CA LYS A 289 21.81 -24.96 15.46
C LYS A 289 20.36 -25.43 15.51
N LEU A 290 19.45 -24.57 15.96
CA LEU A 290 18.02 -24.87 16.08
C LEU A 290 17.36 -25.06 14.71
N LEU A 291 17.74 -24.25 13.72
CA LEU A 291 17.31 -24.40 12.33
C LEU A 291 17.83 -25.70 11.67
N THR A 292 19.05 -26.10 12.01
CA THR A 292 19.69 -27.32 11.46
C THR A 292 19.01 -28.59 11.95
N ILE A 293 18.58 -28.63 13.21
CA ILE A 293 17.87 -29.77 13.81
C ILE A 293 16.48 -29.98 13.19
N LEU A 294 15.83 -28.90 12.74
CA LEU A 294 14.47 -28.96 12.17
C LEU A 294 14.42 -29.37 10.69
N ALA A 295 15.55 -29.34 9.98
CA ALA A 295 15.59 -29.45 8.52
C ALA A 295 15.98 -30.84 7.98
N ASP A 296 16.21 -31.85 8.83
CA ASP A 296 16.90 -33.09 8.43
C ASP A 296 16.05 -34.15 7.68
N LYS A 297 15.07 -33.73 6.87
CA LYS A 297 14.44 -34.60 5.86
C LYS A 297 14.00 -33.80 4.64
N THR A 298 14.80 -33.81 3.56
CA THR A 298 14.38 -34.08 2.17
C THR A 298 15.52 -33.82 1.16
N THR A 299 15.49 -34.59 0.07
CA THR A 299 16.57 -34.93 -0.86
C THR A 299 16.72 -34.05 -2.12
N ASP A 300 17.98 -34.03 -2.59
CA ASP A 300 18.60 -33.71 -3.89
C ASP A 300 17.82 -33.09 -5.06
N GLY A 301 18.23 -31.85 -5.40
CA GLY A 301 18.20 -31.25 -6.72
C GLY A 301 19.39 -30.30 -6.88
N ARG A 302 20.02 -30.24 -8.07
CA ARG A 302 21.20 -29.38 -8.32
C ARG A 302 20.80 -27.89 -8.25
N LEU A 303 21.41 -27.17 -7.31
CA LEU A 303 21.21 -25.74 -7.05
C LEU A 303 22.08 -24.85 -7.97
N GLY A 304 21.57 -23.66 -8.30
CA GLY A 304 22.37 -22.60 -8.97
C GLY A 304 23.49 -22.04 -8.07
N GLN A 305 24.44 -21.29 -8.63
CA GLN A 305 25.66 -20.84 -7.91
C GLN A 305 25.33 -20.04 -6.64
N VAL A 306 24.30 -19.19 -6.68
CA VAL A 306 23.87 -18.41 -5.51
C VAL A 306 23.22 -19.30 -4.43
N ASN A 307 22.47 -20.33 -4.83
CA ASN A 307 21.82 -21.24 -3.88
C ASN A 307 22.77 -22.31 -3.33
N GLY A 308 23.87 -22.62 -4.02
CA GLY A 308 24.91 -23.54 -3.54
C GLY A 308 25.79 -22.97 -2.43
N ALA A 309 25.91 -21.63 -2.34
CA ALA A 309 26.79 -20.96 -1.37
C ALA A 309 26.33 -21.08 0.10
N LEU A 310 25.06 -21.40 0.35
CA LEU A 310 24.50 -21.58 1.70
C LEU A 310 24.47 -23.06 2.16
N GLY A 311 25.11 -23.96 1.41
CA GLY A 311 25.03 -25.39 1.64
C GLY A 311 23.75 -26.00 1.08
N GLN A 312 23.83 -27.27 0.67
CA GLN A 312 22.79 -27.98 -0.07
C GLN A 312 21.44 -28.00 0.67
N THR A 313 21.46 -28.00 2.01
CA THR A 313 20.29 -28.02 2.89
C THR A 313 19.49 -26.71 2.88
N ILE A 314 20.17 -25.57 3.05
CA ILE A 314 19.50 -24.25 3.05
C ILE A 314 19.10 -23.85 1.62
N GLY A 315 19.96 -24.19 0.65
CA GLY A 315 19.65 -23.98 -0.76
C GLY A 315 18.41 -24.76 -1.23
N ASN A 316 18.27 -26.02 -0.84
CA ASN A 316 17.08 -26.82 -1.18
C ASN A 316 15.80 -26.32 -0.48
N LEU A 317 15.92 -25.80 0.76
CA LEU A 317 14.80 -25.21 1.51
C LEU A 317 14.23 -23.96 0.82
N LEU A 318 15.10 -23.18 0.16
CA LEU A 318 14.75 -21.91 -0.49
C LEU A 318 14.42 -22.05 -1.99
N ASP A 319 14.81 -23.15 -2.63
CA ASP A 319 14.48 -23.41 -4.05
C ASP A 319 13.07 -24.02 -4.24
N GLY A 320 12.45 -24.52 -3.16
CA GLY A 320 11.05 -24.94 -3.12
C GLY A 320 10.09 -23.78 -3.32
N LYS A 321 9.65 -23.57 -4.57
CA LYS A 321 8.67 -22.54 -4.98
C LYS A 321 7.47 -22.51 -4.01
N LYS A 322 7.42 -21.46 -3.17
CA LYS A 322 6.37 -21.05 -2.20
C LYS A 322 6.55 -21.43 -0.70
N SER A 323 7.60 -22.15 -0.28
CA SER A 323 7.70 -22.59 1.14
C SER A 323 8.50 -21.69 2.10
N ALA A 324 9.46 -20.88 1.65
CA ALA A 324 10.34 -20.14 2.57
C ALA A 324 9.61 -19.07 3.41
N ILE A 325 8.69 -18.32 2.81
CA ILE A 325 7.88 -17.30 3.51
C ILE A 325 6.85 -17.97 4.43
N GLY A 326 6.32 -19.13 4.03
CA GLY A 326 5.40 -19.93 4.83
C GLY A 326 6.05 -20.53 6.07
N ILE A 327 7.29 -21.04 5.94
CA ILE A 327 8.06 -21.59 7.07
C ILE A 327 8.50 -20.48 8.04
N ILE A 328 8.91 -19.32 7.53
CA ILE A 328 9.26 -18.17 8.39
C ILE A 328 8.01 -17.64 9.11
N GLY A 329 6.87 -17.59 8.41
CA GLY A 329 5.58 -17.23 9.01
C GLY A 329 5.10 -18.23 10.04
N THR A 330 5.27 -19.54 9.81
CA THR A 330 4.89 -20.57 10.79
C THR A 330 5.85 -20.61 11.97
N VAL A 331 7.17 -20.48 11.77
CA VAL A 331 8.14 -20.39 12.87
C VAL A 331 7.86 -19.18 13.75
N LEU A 332 7.61 -17.99 13.16
CA LEU A 332 7.24 -16.80 13.91
C LEU A 332 5.92 -16.98 14.67
N THR A 333 4.92 -17.62 14.04
CA THR A 333 3.62 -17.90 14.67
C THR A 333 3.73 -18.93 15.80
N THR A 334 4.52 -19.99 15.63
CA THR A 334 4.73 -21.04 16.64
C THR A 334 5.52 -20.50 17.83
N VAL A 335 6.51 -19.63 17.60
CA VAL A 335 7.24 -18.93 18.67
C VAL A 335 6.30 -17.98 19.43
N LEU A 336 5.47 -17.21 18.75
CA LEU A 336 4.48 -16.33 19.40
C LEU A 336 3.41 -17.11 20.18
N GLN A 337 2.96 -18.26 19.68
CA GLN A 337 1.93 -19.09 20.33
C GLN A 337 2.46 -19.91 21.52
N GLN A 338 3.72 -20.35 21.49
CA GLN A 338 4.33 -21.07 22.61
C GLN A 338 4.78 -20.13 23.74
N VAL A 339 5.16 -18.89 23.44
CA VAL A 339 5.68 -17.94 24.43
C VAL A 339 4.57 -17.06 25.03
N GLY A 340 3.43 -16.92 24.34
CA GLY A 340 2.28 -16.12 24.78
C GLY A 340 1.78 -16.40 26.21
N PRO A 341 1.67 -17.66 26.68
CA PRO A 341 1.19 -17.96 28.03
C PRO A 341 2.26 -17.83 29.14
N HIS A 342 3.53 -17.60 28.81
CA HIS A 342 4.65 -17.63 29.77
C HIS A 342 5.55 -16.38 29.71
N LEU A 343 5.05 -15.30 29.12
CA LEU A 343 5.76 -14.03 28.88
C LEU A 343 6.40 -13.43 30.15
N ASP A 344 5.83 -13.67 31.33
CA ASP A 344 6.38 -13.16 32.59
C ASP A 344 7.66 -13.88 33.06
N THR A 345 7.92 -15.10 32.55
CA THR A 345 9.10 -15.92 32.93
C THR A 345 10.24 -15.88 31.92
N ALA A 346 9.99 -15.40 30.69
CA ALA A 346 10.98 -15.35 29.61
C ALA A 346 11.78 -14.04 29.55
N VAL A 347 11.41 -13.04 30.37
CA VAL A 347 12.06 -11.72 30.45
C VAL A 347 13.58 -11.77 30.68
N PRO A 348 14.17 -12.71 31.44
CA PRO A 348 15.62 -12.75 31.62
C PRO A 348 16.39 -13.36 30.44
N LEU A 349 15.71 -14.10 29.56
CA LEU A 349 16.34 -14.82 28.44
C LEU A 349 16.44 -13.97 27.17
N PHE A 350 15.51 -13.02 27.00
CA PHE A 350 15.50 -12.05 25.92
C PHE A 350 15.57 -10.66 26.52
N GLY A 351 16.79 -10.21 26.83
CA GLY A 351 17.03 -8.82 27.23
C GLY A 351 16.36 -7.85 26.25
N ASN A 352 15.70 -6.83 26.79
CA ASN A 352 15.02 -5.71 26.13
C ASN A 352 14.61 -5.95 24.66
N PHE A 353 13.30 -6.10 24.42
CA PHE A 353 12.66 -6.25 23.10
C PHE A 353 13.09 -5.24 22.01
N GLU A 354 13.64 -4.09 22.40
CA GLU A 354 14.25 -3.10 21.52
C GLU A 354 15.45 -3.65 20.71
N GLN A 355 16.23 -4.56 21.31
CA GLN A 355 17.39 -5.18 20.66
C GLN A 355 17.01 -6.26 19.64
N LEU A 356 15.85 -6.90 19.80
CA LEU A 356 15.37 -7.90 18.84
C LEU A 356 15.01 -7.23 17.50
N GLY A 357 14.46 -6.02 17.53
CA GLY A 357 14.22 -5.21 16.33
C GLY A 357 15.52 -4.78 15.63
N GLN A 358 16.58 -4.48 16.40
CA GLN A 358 17.88 -4.10 15.85
C GLN A 358 18.67 -5.28 15.28
N ALA A 359 18.51 -6.49 15.82
CA ALA A 359 19.15 -7.70 15.31
C ALA A 359 18.38 -8.35 14.15
N ALA A 360 17.04 -8.25 14.13
CA ALA A 360 16.21 -8.85 13.10
C ALA A 360 16.23 -8.07 11.77
N LEU A 361 16.38 -6.74 11.83
CA LEU A 361 16.32 -5.90 10.64
C LEU A 361 17.46 -6.17 9.63
N PRO A 362 18.74 -6.30 10.04
CA PRO A 362 19.82 -6.64 9.12
C PRO A 362 19.64 -8.03 8.48
N VAL A 363 19.10 -9.00 9.24
CA VAL A 363 18.81 -10.34 8.74
C VAL A 363 17.65 -10.31 7.74
N PHE A 364 16.61 -9.52 8.03
CA PHE A 364 15.46 -9.33 7.14
C PHE A 364 15.86 -8.62 5.84
N LEU A 365 16.69 -7.58 5.92
CA LEU A 365 17.23 -6.88 4.76
C LEU A 365 18.19 -7.77 3.96
N GLY A 366 19.06 -8.52 4.63
CA GLY A 366 19.96 -9.49 4.00
C GLY A 366 19.20 -10.57 3.23
N THR A 367 18.19 -11.17 3.84
CA THR A 367 17.34 -12.20 3.20
C THR A 367 16.45 -11.64 2.09
N THR A 368 15.96 -10.41 2.22
CA THR A 368 15.18 -9.73 1.18
C THR A 368 16.06 -9.38 -0.02
N ALA A 369 17.23 -8.79 0.21
CA ALA A 369 18.20 -8.47 -0.83
C ALA A 369 18.68 -9.74 -1.55
N TRP A 370 18.91 -10.82 -0.80
CA TRP A 370 19.27 -12.13 -1.36
C TRP A 370 18.16 -12.73 -2.22
N GLY A 371 16.89 -12.63 -1.78
CA GLY A 371 15.73 -13.06 -2.56
C GLY A 371 15.55 -12.28 -3.87
N ILE A 372 15.92 -11.00 -3.89
CA ILE A 372 15.93 -10.17 -5.11
C ILE A 372 17.06 -10.62 -6.05
N LEU A 373 18.28 -10.84 -5.52
CA LEU A 373 19.42 -11.30 -6.31
C LEU A 373 19.18 -12.68 -6.95
N GLY A 374 18.58 -13.63 -6.23
CA GLY A 374 18.22 -14.94 -6.77
C GLY A 374 17.15 -14.88 -7.88
N LYS A 375 16.26 -13.88 -7.86
CA LYS A 375 15.32 -13.63 -8.97
C LYS A 375 16.01 -13.01 -10.18
N LEU A 376 16.98 -12.12 -9.97
CA LEU A 376 17.77 -11.51 -11.03
C LEU A 376 18.66 -12.55 -11.73
N GLU A 377 19.27 -13.48 -10.99
CA GLU A 377 20.03 -14.60 -11.58
C GLU A 377 19.12 -15.48 -12.47
N LYS A 378 17.91 -15.81 -12.02
CA LYS A 378 16.93 -16.58 -12.81
C LYS A 378 16.43 -15.84 -14.06
N TRP A 379 16.47 -14.51 -14.07
CA TRP A 379 16.12 -13.68 -15.24
C TRP A 379 17.27 -13.49 -16.22
N LEU A 380 18.51 -13.52 -15.72
CA LEU A 380 19.72 -13.36 -16.52
C LEU A 380 20.26 -14.70 -17.04
N ALA A 381 19.78 -15.83 -16.53
CA ALA A 381 20.10 -17.15 -17.06
C ALA A 381 19.50 -17.30 -18.47
N PRO A 382 20.31 -17.58 -19.51
CA PRO A 382 19.80 -17.80 -20.85
C PRO A 382 18.85 -18.99 -20.88
N THR A 383 17.64 -18.77 -21.38
CA THR A 383 16.65 -19.81 -21.66
C THR A 383 17.28 -20.86 -22.57
N ARG A 384 17.46 -22.09 -22.08
CA ARG A 384 17.74 -23.27 -22.90
C ARG A 384 16.45 -23.92 -23.36
#